data_AF-A0A7H4MG03-F1
#
_entry.id   AF-A0A7H4MG03-F1
#
_cell.length_a   1.000
_cell.length_b   1.000
_cell.length_c   1.000
_cell.angle_alpha   90.00
_cell.angle_beta   90.00
_cell.angle_gamma   90.00
#
_symmetry.space_group_name_H-M   'P 1'
#
loop_
_entity.id
_entity.type
_entity.pdbx_description
1 polymer ?
#
loop_
_entity_poly.entity_id
_entity_poly.type
_entity_poly.pdbx_seq_one_letter_code
_entity_poly.pdbx_strand_id
1 'polypeptide(L)' 'MTGDANTDYNAAIALVKDASRQDDAMVAFQNFVKKYPDSTYQPNANYWLGQLNYNKGKKDDAAFYFASVGEELPEIAKSA' A
#
# COMPACT_ATOMS: atom_id res chain seq x y z
N MET A 1 3.88 19.16 -2.45
CA MET A 1 3.43 17.90 -3.10
C MET A 1 2.16 18.22 -3.87
N THR A 2 2.35 18.72 -5.09
CA THR A 2 1.30 19.10 -6.04
C THR A 2 1.02 17.90 -6.92
N GLY A 3 0.00 17.13 -6.58
CA GLY A 3 -0.39 15.97 -7.35
C GLY A 3 -1.72 15.51 -6.82
N ASP A 4 -2.63 15.17 -7.72
CA ASP A 4 -3.79 14.34 -7.40
C ASP A 4 -3.35 12.92 -6.97
N ALA A 5 -4.31 12.10 -6.54
CA ALA A 5 -4.03 10.73 -6.14
C ALA A 5 -3.33 9.90 -7.24
N ASN A 6 -3.64 10.14 -8.52
CA ASN A 6 -2.98 9.42 -9.61
C ASN A 6 -1.50 9.80 -9.72
N THR A 7 -1.17 11.08 -9.62
CA THR A 7 0.21 11.57 -9.65
C THR A 7 1.03 11.04 -8.46
N ASP A 8 0.50 11.17 -7.24
CA ASP A 8 1.21 10.74 -6.04
C ASP A 8 1.37 9.20 -5.98
N TYR A 9 0.37 8.44 -6.44
CA TYR A 9 0.46 6.97 -6.55
C TYR A 9 1.51 6.55 -7.57
N ASN A 10 1.53 7.14 -8.77
CA ASN A 10 2.51 6.80 -9.80
C ASN A 10 3.94 7.13 -9.37
N ALA A 11 4.14 8.22 -8.62
CA ALA A 11 5.43 8.56 -8.04
C ALA A 11 5.89 7.49 -7.02
N ALA A 12 5.00 6.98 -6.18
CA ALA A 12 5.30 5.88 -5.26
C ALA A 12 5.66 4.58 -6.01
N ILE A 13 4.93 4.25 -7.07
CA ILE A 13 5.20 3.08 -7.93
C ILE A 13 6.57 3.16 -8.60
N ALA A 14 7.00 4.35 -9.02
CA ALA A 14 8.33 4.53 -9.61
C ALA A 14 9.44 4.16 -8.61
N LEU A 15 9.24 4.42 -7.32
CA LEU A 15 10.19 4.06 -6.26
C LEU A 15 10.25 2.55 -6.03
N VAL A 16 9.13 1.84 -6.12
CA VAL A 16 9.09 0.36 -5.97
C VAL A 16 9.98 -0.35 -6.98
N LYS A 17 10.10 0.20 -8.19
CA LYS A 17 10.91 -0.39 -9.27
C LYS A 17 12.41 -0.33 -8.98
N ASP A 18 12.84 0.53 -8.06
CA ASP A 18 14.22 0.65 -7.63
C ASP A 18 14.40 -0.03 -6.27
N ALA A 19 15.10 -1.17 -6.27
CA ALA A 19 15.35 -1.94 -5.05
C ALA A 19 16.09 -1.15 -3.96
N SER A 20 16.88 -0.13 -4.33
CA SER A 20 17.57 0.74 -3.37
C SER A 20 16.64 1.76 -2.71
N ARG A 21 15.43 1.95 -3.25
CA ARG A 21 14.47 2.99 -2.85
C ARG A 21 13.21 2.43 -2.22
N GLN A 22 13.23 1.16 -1.79
CA GLN A 22 12.08 0.52 -1.15
C GLN A 22 11.60 1.25 0.11
N ASP A 23 12.52 1.89 0.84
CA ASP A 23 12.17 2.69 2.03
C ASP A 23 11.44 3.97 1.67
N ASP A 24 11.89 4.64 0.60
CA ASP A 24 11.21 5.83 0.09
C ASP A 24 9.85 5.46 -0.50
N ALA A 25 9.73 4.32 -1.17
CA ALA A 25 8.46 3.79 -1.66
C ALA A 25 7.49 3.56 -0.50
N MET A 26 7.96 2.97 0.60
CA MET A 26 7.15 2.74 1.80
C MET A 26 6.67 4.05 2.40
N VAL A 27 7.54 5.06 2.55
CA VAL A 27 7.14 6.39 3.05
C VAL A 27 6.14 7.05 2.11
N ALA A 28 6.33 6.95 0.79
CA ALA A 28 5.43 7.51 -0.20
C ALA A 28 4.03 6.89 -0.10
N PHE A 29 3.91 5.56 0.00
CA PHE A 29 2.61 4.91 0.17
C PHE A 29 1.99 5.18 1.54
N GLN A 30 2.77 5.25 2.63
CA GLN A 30 2.24 5.65 3.95
C GLN A 30 1.64 7.05 3.93
N ASN A 31 2.26 7.98 3.21
CA ASN A 31 1.73 9.32 3.02
C ASN A 31 0.50 9.30 2.10
N PHE A 32 0.53 8.48 1.04
CA PHE A 32 -0.59 8.31 0.12
C PHE A 32 -1.86 7.87 0.85
N VAL A 33 -1.80 6.79 1.64
CA VAL A 33 -2.98 6.23 2.32
C VAL A 33 -3.57 7.17 3.36
N LYS A 34 -2.75 8.08 3.93
CA LYS A 34 -3.20 9.14 4.85
C LYS A 34 -3.80 10.33 4.11
N LYS A 35 -3.24 10.69 2.95
CA LYS A 35 -3.64 11.86 2.18
C LYS A 35 -4.88 11.60 1.32
N TYR A 36 -5.07 10.37 0.86
CA TYR A 36 -6.16 9.99 -0.03
C TYR A 36 -6.93 8.76 0.46
N PRO A 37 -7.54 8.82 1.67
CA PRO A 37 -8.25 7.68 2.24
C PRO A 37 -9.36 7.13 1.34
N ASP A 38 -9.99 7.98 0.52
CA ASP A 38 -11.10 7.63 -0.38
C ASP A 38 -10.65 7.38 -1.83
N SER A 39 -9.34 7.25 -2.08
CA SER A 39 -8.85 7.00 -3.44
C SER A 39 -9.20 5.60 -3.93
N THR A 40 -9.50 5.47 -5.21
CA THR A 40 -9.56 4.16 -5.89
C THR A 40 -8.24 3.39 -5.85
N TYR A 41 -7.12 4.06 -5.56
CA TYR A 41 -5.82 3.43 -5.37
C TYR A 41 -5.55 3.00 -3.92
N GLN A 42 -6.47 3.25 -2.98
CA GLN A 42 -6.28 2.95 -1.57
C GLN A 42 -5.97 1.45 -1.32
N PRO A 43 -6.73 0.48 -1.89
CA PRO A 43 -6.41 -0.93 -1.73
C PRO A 43 -5.04 -1.30 -2.34
N ASN A 44 -4.71 -0.72 -3.49
CA ASN A 44 -3.42 -0.97 -4.14
C ASN A 44 -2.24 -0.41 -3.34
N ALA A 45 -2.38 0.78 -2.75
CA ALA A 45 -1.35 1.37 -1.90
C ALA A 45 -1.10 0.52 -0.65
N ASN A 46 -2.17 0.00 -0.03
CA ASN A 46 -2.07 -0.94 1.08
C ASN A 46 -1.38 -2.26 0.65
N TYR A 47 -1.71 -2.79 -0.52
CA TYR A 47 -1.02 -3.97 -1.06
C TYR A 47 0.50 -3.75 -1.19
N TRP A 48 0.92 -2.61 -1.75
CA TRP A 48 2.35 -2.30 -1.88
C TRP A 48 3.03 -2.12 -0.52
N LEU A 49 2.36 -1.52 0.47
CA LEU A 49 2.87 -1.46 1.83
C LEU A 49 3.06 -2.86 2.44
N GLY A 50 2.12 -3.77 2.21
CA GLY A 50 2.25 -5.16 2.61
C GLY A 50 3.46 -5.83 1.95
N GLN A 51 3.61 -5.71 0.64
CA GLN A 51 4.71 -6.29 -0.12
C GLN A 51 6.08 -5.73 0.32
N LEU A 52 6.18 -4.41 0.51
CA LEU A 52 7.42 -3.77 0.95
C LEU A 52 7.82 -4.23 2.36
N ASN A 53 6.86 -4.32 3.29
CA ASN A 53 7.14 -4.83 4.63
C ASN A 53 7.51 -6.32 4.62
N TYR A 54 6.84 -7.12 3.80
CA TYR A 54 7.15 -8.54 3.62
C TYR A 54 8.57 -8.75 3.12
N ASN A 55 8.99 -7.98 2.10
CA ASN A 55 10.35 -8.02 1.54
C ASN A 55 11.42 -7.65 2.56
N LYS A 56 11.09 -6.80 3.54
CA LYS A 56 11.99 -6.43 4.66
C LYS A 56 11.98 -7.43 5.82
N GLY A 57 11.23 -8.52 5.72
CA GLY A 57 11.08 -9.51 6.79
C GLY A 57 10.11 -9.10 7.90
N LYS A 58 9.42 -7.96 7.76
CA LYS A 58 8.44 -7.45 8.72
C LYS A 58 7.06 -8.05 8.45
N LYS A 59 6.92 -9.35 8.72
CA LYS A 59 5.72 -10.11 8.36
C LYS A 59 4.46 -9.66 9.09
N ASP A 60 4.57 -9.22 10.33
CA ASP A 60 3.43 -8.72 11.11
C ASP A 60 2.90 -7.39 10.54
N ASP A 61 3.80 -6.44 10.26
CA ASP A 61 3.45 -5.18 9.59
C ASP A 61 2.84 -5.46 8.20
N ALA A 62 3.38 -6.43 7.46
CA ALA A 62 2.84 -6.82 6.16
C ALA A 62 1.41 -7.36 6.26
N ALA A 63 1.14 -8.22 7.25
CA ALA A 63 -0.18 -8.80 7.48
C ALA A 63 -1.22 -7.71 7.81
N PHE A 64 -0.84 -6.69 8.59
CA PHE A 64 -1.71 -5.54 8.86
C PHE A 64 -2.13 -4.81 7.58
N TYR A 65 -1.19 -4.51 6.68
CA TYR A 65 -1.50 -3.82 5.42
C TYR A 65 -2.23 -4.71 4.42
N PHE A 66 -2.03 -6.03 4.43
CA PHE A 66 -2.83 -6.93 3.61
C PHE A 66 -4.26 -7.08 4.13
N ALA A 67 -4.46 -7.06 5.46
CA ALA A 67 -5.79 -7.09 6.05
C ALA A 67 -6.64 -5.88 5.64
N SER A 68 -6.04 -4.69 5.50
CA SER A 68 -6.76 -3.49 5.03
C SER A 68 -7.16 -3.51 3.56
N VAL A 69 -6.61 -4.44 2.75
CA VAL A 69 -7.09 -4.72 1.39
C VAL A 69 -8.31 -5.66 1.43
N GLY A 70 -8.39 -6.50 2.47
CA GLY A 70 -9.42 -7.52 2.63
C GLY A 70 -10.72 -7.07 3.27
N GLU A 71 -10.81 -5.87 3.85
CA GLU A 71 -12.10 -5.34 4.35
C GLU A 71 -13.00 -4.78 3.24
N GLU A 72 -12.51 -4.69 1.99
CA GLU A 72 -13.33 -4.57 0.76
C GLU A 72 -13.46 -5.90 -0.01
N LEU A 73 -12.97 -7.03 0.52
CA LEU A 73 -13.41 -8.33 0.03
C LEU A 73 -14.79 -8.59 0.65
N PRO A 74 -15.87 -8.72 -0.15
CA PRO A 74 -17.13 -9.17 0.39
C PRO A 74 -16.89 -10.49 1.11
N GLU A 75 -17.44 -10.59 2.31
CA GLU A 75 -17.57 -11.77 3.14
C GLU A 75 -17.66 -13.09 2.34
N ILE A 76 -16.52 -13.73 2.04
CA ILE A 76 -16.46 -15.14 1.64
C ILE A 76 -15.62 -15.97 2.61
N ALA A 77 -15.43 -15.47 3.84
CA ALA A 77 -14.79 -16.19 4.92
C ALA A 77 -15.69 -16.30 6.16
N LYS A 78 -16.98 -16.59 5.94
CA LYS A 78 -17.87 -17.22 6.93
C LYS A 78 -18.80 -18.21 6.26
N SER A 79 -18.24 -19.30 5.76
CA SER A 79 -18.98 -20.55 5.63
C SER A 79 -18.04 -21.68 6.01
N ALA A 80 -18.36 -22.27 7.17
CA ALA A 80 -17.79 -23.51 7.68
C ALA A 80 -18.08 -24.70 6.76
#